data_AF-A0A813IRX9-F1
#
_entry.id   AF-A0A813IRX9-F1
#
_cell.length_a   1.000
_cell.length_b   1.000
_cell.length_c   1.000
_cell.angle_alpha   90.00
_cell.angle_beta   90.00
_cell.angle_gamma   90.00
#
_symmetry.space_group_name_H-M   'P 1'
#
loop_
_entity.id
_entity.type
_entity.pdbx_description
1 polymer ?
#
loop_
_entity_poly.entity_id
_entity_poly.type
_entity_poly.pdbx_seq_one_letter_code
_entity_poly.pdbx_strand_id
1 'polypeptide(L)'
;MTTVMMDIADIRFTQEHVFDSFNANSEKAGNVMDLIDAILRGEKVPADLPLIRVAARRGHYWCIDNRRCFVYKHCQLGKIPVEVFEWKDNREFELKYRNGFPFRQQTGNGQRAGLIQRTEIPFPRSPVAENALSTFVHLMGPEEQERHEAAIATLRKRREVEAASGTRNSGAEAVMVLLGQKRTSKEAKGEEPLPKTKKKKRKVQQDGEKASETTPPAKRKKKKAATCLSLGLLFYL
;
A
#
# COMPACT_ATOMS: atom_id res chain seq x y z
N MET A 1 12.55 17.43 -3.04
CA MET A 1 11.30 16.77 -3.49
C MET A 1 10.87 17.43 -4.78
N THR A 2 10.53 16.64 -5.79
CA THR A 2 10.03 17.12 -7.08
C THR A 2 8.72 16.41 -7.43
N THR A 3 7.76 17.12 -8.00
CA THR A 3 6.51 16.52 -8.48
C THR A 3 6.65 16.15 -9.95
N VAL A 4 6.32 14.91 -10.29
CA VAL A 4 6.44 14.37 -11.66
C VAL A 4 5.18 13.63 -12.05
N MET A 5 4.79 13.70 -13.33
CA MET A 5 3.73 12.86 -13.89
C MET A 5 4.30 11.47 -14.20
N MET A 6 3.76 10.43 -13.55
CA MET A 6 4.25 9.06 -13.68
C MET A 6 3.09 8.11 -13.96
N ASP A 7 3.31 7.09 -14.80
CA ASP A 7 2.32 6.03 -14.97
C ASP A 7 2.24 5.18 -13.70
N ILE A 8 1.04 5.06 -13.15
CA ILE A 8 0.79 4.26 -11.96
C ILE A 8 1.15 2.77 -12.16
N ALA A 9 1.15 2.28 -13.40
CA ALA A 9 1.59 0.93 -13.75
C ALA A 9 3.09 0.70 -13.47
N ASP A 10 3.92 1.74 -13.54
CA ASP A 10 5.37 1.64 -13.37
C ASP A 10 5.83 1.63 -11.91
N ILE A 11 4.97 2.11 -11.01
CA ILE A 11 5.25 2.24 -9.57
C ILE A 11 5.14 0.87 -8.89
N ARG A 12 6.10 0.51 -8.04
CA ARG A 12 6.12 -0.76 -7.29
C ARG A 12 5.68 -0.57 -5.84
N PHE A 13 5.02 -1.58 -5.27
CA PHE A 13 4.72 -1.65 -3.85
C PHE A 13 5.98 -1.94 -3.04
N THR A 14 6.17 -1.22 -1.93
CA THR A 14 7.26 -1.54 -0.99
C THR A 14 6.90 -2.67 -0.03
N GLN A 15 5.62 -2.81 0.31
CA GLN A 15 5.12 -3.79 1.27
C GLN A 15 4.49 -4.99 0.58
N GLU A 16 4.47 -6.11 1.29
CA GLU A 16 3.81 -7.34 0.86
C GLU A 16 2.28 -7.21 0.87
N HIS A 17 1.73 -6.65 1.94
CA HIS A 17 0.29 -6.55 2.16
C HIS A 17 -0.19 -5.10 2.24
N VAL A 18 -1.41 -4.86 1.77
CA VAL A 18 -2.20 -3.67 1.99
C VAL A 18 -3.47 -4.03 2.76
N PHE A 19 -3.85 -3.18 3.71
CA PHE A 19 -5.12 -3.29 4.40
C PHE A 19 -6.18 -2.46 3.66
N ASP A 20 -7.41 -2.96 3.64
CA ASP A 20 -8.57 -2.26 3.07
C ASP A 20 -9.03 -1.04 3.88
N SER A 21 -8.48 -0.79 5.08
CA SER A 21 -8.75 0.40 5.89
C SER A 21 -7.56 1.37 5.93
N PHE A 22 -7.83 2.70 5.93
CA PHE A 22 -6.78 3.72 6.02
C PHE A 22 -6.26 3.95 7.45
N ASN A 23 -7.09 3.77 8.46
CA ASN A 23 -6.67 3.77 9.87
C ASN A 23 -7.51 2.77 10.67
N ALA A 24 -6.87 1.79 11.28
CA ALA A 24 -7.57 0.78 12.09
C ALA A 24 -8.18 1.37 13.38
N ASN A 25 -7.65 2.51 13.85
CA ASN A 25 -8.03 3.10 15.14
C ASN A 25 -9.05 4.24 15.00
N SER A 26 -9.56 4.51 13.79
CA SER A 26 -10.50 5.60 13.56
C SER A 26 -11.58 5.16 12.58
N GLU A 27 -12.82 5.03 13.08
CA GLU A 27 -14.00 4.77 12.25
C GLU A 27 -14.23 5.87 11.21
N LYS A 28 -13.74 7.08 11.46
CA LYS A 28 -13.79 8.20 10.51
C LYS A 28 -12.77 8.07 9.37
N ALA A 29 -11.76 7.22 9.52
CA ALA A 29 -10.87 6.95 8.42
C ALA A 29 -11.61 6.05 7.45
N GLY A 30 -11.96 6.59 6.28
CA GLY A 30 -12.59 5.82 5.22
C GLY A 30 -11.79 4.58 4.84
N ASN A 31 -12.35 3.78 3.96
CA ASN A 31 -11.73 2.55 3.49
C ASN A 31 -11.30 2.66 2.02
N VAL A 32 -10.60 1.63 1.55
CA VAL A 32 -10.09 1.50 0.18
C VAL A 32 -11.24 1.47 -0.82
N MET A 33 -12.35 0.80 -0.50
CA MET A 33 -13.53 0.72 -1.37
C MET A 33 -14.23 2.07 -1.51
N ASP A 34 -14.44 2.82 -0.43
CA ASP A 34 -15.03 4.17 -0.50
C ASP A 34 -14.24 5.07 -1.47
N LEU A 35 -12.90 4.98 -1.42
CA LEU A 35 -12.03 5.76 -2.28
C LEU A 35 -12.09 5.29 -3.73
N ILE A 36 -12.16 3.98 -3.97
CA ILE A 36 -12.37 3.42 -5.31
C ILE A 36 -13.69 3.95 -5.87
N ASP A 37 -14.79 3.85 -5.13
CA ASP A 37 -16.11 4.28 -5.57
C ASP A 37 -16.18 5.78 -5.82
N ALA A 38 -15.56 6.60 -4.97
CA ALA A 38 -15.47 8.05 -5.18
C ALA A 38 -14.70 8.40 -6.47
N ILE A 39 -13.62 7.66 -6.79
CA ILE A 39 -12.85 7.85 -8.02
C ILE A 39 -13.64 7.39 -9.25
N LEU A 40 -14.29 6.23 -9.18
CA LEU A 40 -15.10 5.69 -10.28
C LEU A 40 -16.29 6.60 -10.60
N ARG A 41 -16.93 7.18 -9.58
CA ARG A 41 -17.99 8.19 -9.74
C ARG A 41 -17.49 9.57 -10.20
N GLY A 42 -16.17 9.81 -10.16
CA GLY A 42 -15.57 11.10 -10.50
C GLY A 42 -15.71 12.17 -9.41
N GLU A 43 -16.07 11.79 -8.19
CA GLU A 43 -16.16 12.68 -7.02
C GLU A 43 -14.78 13.04 -6.47
N LYS A 44 -13.77 12.21 -6.74
CA LYS A 44 -12.38 12.42 -6.35
C LYS A 44 -11.45 12.17 -7.52
N VAL A 45 -10.49 13.07 -7.71
CA VAL A 45 -9.34 12.86 -8.61
C VAL A 45 -8.03 12.78 -7.82
N PRO A 46 -6.94 12.21 -8.38
CA PRO A 46 -5.66 12.13 -7.67
C PRO A 46 -5.12 13.47 -7.14
N ALA A 47 -5.51 14.59 -7.73
CA ALA A 47 -5.12 15.94 -7.28
C ALA A 47 -5.84 16.39 -6.01
N ASP A 48 -7.01 15.83 -5.68
CA ASP A 48 -7.77 16.14 -4.46
C ASP A 48 -7.27 15.38 -3.23
N LEU A 49 -6.37 14.44 -3.46
CA LEU A 49 -5.86 13.49 -2.48
C LEU A 49 -4.39 13.82 -2.22
N PRO A 50 -3.84 13.43 -1.05
CA PRO A 50 -2.40 13.52 -0.86
C PRO A 50 -1.69 12.78 -2.01
N LEU A 51 -0.59 13.33 -2.48
CA LEU A 51 0.19 12.74 -3.57
C LEU A 51 0.91 11.48 -3.08
N ILE A 52 1.11 10.51 -3.98
CA ILE A 52 1.87 9.31 -3.64
C ILE A 52 3.34 9.68 -3.61
N ARG A 53 4.03 9.26 -2.54
CA ARG A 53 5.47 9.45 -2.38
C ARG A 53 6.20 8.24 -2.95
N VAL A 54 7.12 8.50 -3.87
CA VAL A 54 7.94 7.48 -4.53
C VAL A 54 9.43 7.79 -4.42
N ALA A 55 10.26 6.75 -4.46
CA ALA A 55 11.71 6.89 -4.53
C ALA A 55 12.30 5.86 -5.50
N ALA A 56 13.30 6.28 -6.28
CA ALA A 56 13.98 5.40 -7.22
C ALA A 56 14.97 4.49 -6.48
N ARG A 57 14.93 3.18 -6.75
CA ARG A 57 15.92 2.20 -6.28
C ARG A 57 15.98 1.01 -7.23
N ARG A 58 17.21 0.66 -7.65
CA ARG A 58 17.49 -0.46 -8.57
C ARG A 58 16.65 -0.37 -9.86
N GLY A 59 16.62 0.82 -10.47
CA GLY A 59 15.93 1.04 -11.75
C GLY A 59 14.40 1.09 -11.69
N HIS A 60 13.78 1.04 -10.50
CA HIS A 60 12.34 1.12 -10.34
C HIS A 60 11.94 2.20 -9.33
N TYR A 61 10.73 2.74 -9.48
CA TYR A 61 10.12 3.61 -8.49
C TYR A 61 9.31 2.78 -7.51
N TRP A 62 9.60 2.94 -6.22
CA TRP A 62 8.91 2.25 -5.14
C TRP A 62 8.06 3.23 -4.35
N CYS A 63 6.87 2.82 -3.93
CA CYS A 63 5.91 3.65 -3.21
C CYS A 63 5.85 3.29 -1.72
N ILE A 64 5.77 4.29 -0.84
CA ILE A 64 5.51 4.07 0.61
C ILE A 64 4.03 4.17 0.97
N ASP A 65 3.22 4.80 0.13
CA ASP A 65 1.78 4.99 0.31
C ASP A 65 0.96 3.85 -0.33
N ASN A 66 1.31 2.60 0.02
CA ASN A 66 0.86 1.38 -0.69
C ASN A 66 -0.66 1.27 -0.86
N ARG A 67 -1.47 1.67 0.13
CA ARG A 67 -2.94 1.63 0.02
C ARG A 67 -3.50 2.55 -1.07
N ARG A 68 -3.00 3.79 -1.16
CA ARG A 68 -3.39 4.73 -2.24
C ARG A 68 -2.89 4.26 -3.59
N CYS A 69 -1.67 3.72 -3.64
CA CYS A 69 -1.13 3.13 -4.85
C CYS A 69 -1.96 1.94 -5.34
N PHE A 70 -2.44 1.10 -4.43
CA PHE A 70 -3.34 -0.01 -4.75
C PHE A 70 -4.63 0.50 -5.39
N VAL A 71 -5.29 1.47 -4.77
CA VAL A 71 -6.51 2.09 -5.31
C VAL A 71 -6.26 2.65 -6.72
N TYR A 72 -5.19 3.42 -6.92
CA TYR A 72 -4.95 4.06 -8.21
C TYR A 72 -4.57 3.05 -9.31
N LYS A 73 -3.82 1.99 -8.97
CA LYS A 73 -3.56 0.89 -9.91
C LYS A 73 -4.85 0.13 -10.23
N HIS A 74 -5.67 -0.16 -9.22
CA HIS A 74 -6.93 -0.88 -9.38
C HIS A 74 -7.89 -0.12 -10.32
N CYS A 75 -8.02 1.19 -10.14
CA CYS A 75 -8.81 2.06 -11.01
C CYS A 75 -8.15 2.38 -12.37
N GLN A 76 -6.97 1.82 -12.67
CA GLN A 76 -6.25 1.99 -13.94
C GLN A 76 -6.08 3.46 -14.35
N LEU A 77 -5.67 4.31 -13.40
CA LEU A 77 -5.61 5.76 -13.61
C LEU A 77 -4.52 6.22 -14.61
N GLY A 78 -3.65 5.35 -15.10
CA GLY A 78 -2.54 5.73 -15.99
C GLY A 78 -1.63 6.78 -15.35
N LYS A 79 -1.35 7.89 -16.04
CA LYS A 79 -0.47 8.96 -15.55
C LYS A 79 -1.10 9.79 -14.43
N ILE A 80 -0.39 9.91 -13.32
CA ILE A 80 -0.79 10.70 -12.14
C ILE A 80 0.38 11.54 -11.62
N PRO A 81 0.12 12.66 -10.90
CA PRO A 81 1.17 13.37 -10.19
C PRO A 81 1.65 12.55 -8.99
N VAL A 82 2.97 12.47 -8.82
CA VAL A 82 3.63 11.83 -7.67
C VAL A 82 4.75 12.71 -7.13
N GLU A 83 5.04 12.56 -5.84
CA GLU A 83 6.18 13.22 -5.19
C GLU A 83 7.39 12.29 -5.21
N VAL A 84 8.45 12.74 -5.87
CA VAL A 84 9.71 11.99 -5.95
C VAL A 84 10.66 12.45 -4.85
N PHE A 85 11.10 11.48 -4.05
CA PHE A 85 12.07 11.64 -2.97
C PHE A 85 13.38 10.96 -3.32
N GLU A 86 14.49 11.49 -2.79
CA GLU A 86 15.74 10.72 -2.74
C GLU A 86 15.58 9.61 -1.69
N TRP A 87 16.05 8.40 -2.03
CA TRP A 87 15.87 7.22 -1.17
C TRP A 87 16.42 7.42 0.26
N LYS A 88 17.58 8.09 0.39
CA LYS A 88 18.27 8.33 1.66
C LYS A 88 17.56 9.36 2.56
N ASP A 89 16.73 10.23 1.99
CA ASP A 89 16.10 11.34 2.72
C ASP A 89 14.88 10.88 3.54
N ASN A 90 14.35 9.68 3.25
CA ASN A 90 13.20 9.14 3.95
C ASN A 90 13.40 7.67 4.31
N ARG A 91 13.78 7.43 5.57
CA ARG A 91 14.05 6.10 6.15
C ARG A 91 12.85 5.15 6.08
N GLU A 92 11.63 5.66 5.94
CA GLU A 92 10.41 4.84 5.78
C GLU A 92 10.48 3.95 4.53
N PHE A 93 11.09 4.43 3.44
CA PHE A 93 11.32 3.63 2.23
C PHE A 93 12.16 2.39 2.53
N GLU A 94 13.28 2.55 3.24
CA GLU A 94 14.17 1.42 3.55
C GLU A 94 13.45 0.36 4.41
N LEU A 95 12.73 0.81 5.44
CA LEU A 95 12.02 -0.08 6.34
C LEU A 95 10.94 -0.89 5.60
N LYS A 96 10.08 -0.21 4.82
CA LYS A 96 9.03 -0.88 4.06
C LYS A 96 9.59 -1.79 2.96
N TYR A 97 10.58 -1.31 2.22
CA TYR A 97 11.23 -2.07 1.15
C TYR A 97 11.86 -3.38 1.65
N ARG A 98 12.52 -3.36 2.83
CA ARG A 98 13.08 -4.57 3.46
C ARG A 98 11.98 -5.54 3.88
N ASN A 99 10.87 -5.04 4.43
CA ASN A 99 9.75 -5.88 4.85
C ASN A 99 9.10 -6.62 3.67
N GLY A 100 8.96 -5.97 2.50
CA GLY A 100 8.43 -6.63 1.30
C GLY A 100 9.44 -7.50 0.55
N PHE A 101 10.72 -7.52 0.93
CA PHE A 101 11.77 -8.21 0.17
C PHE A 101 11.53 -9.72 -0.04
N PRO A 102 11.10 -10.50 0.97
CA PRO A 102 10.92 -11.95 0.82
C PRO A 102 9.86 -12.35 -0.23
N PHE A 103 8.90 -11.47 -0.52
CA PHE A 103 7.71 -11.79 -1.32
C PHE A 103 7.75 -11.24 -2.74
N ARG A 104 8.85 -10.59 -3.13
CA ARG A 104 8.92 -9.88 -4.43
C ARG A 104 8.77 -10.78 -5.63
N GLN A 105 9.33 -11.99 -5.58
CA GLN A 105 9.20 -12.91 -6.70
C GLN A 105 7.71 -13.27 -6.91
N GLN A 106 6.99 -13.56 -5.82
CA GLN A 106 5.58 -13.87 -5.85
C GLN A 106 4.71 -12.68 -6.31
N THR A 107 5.06 -11.45 -5.89
CA THR A 107 4.32 -10.23 -6.25
C THR A 107 4.70 -9.61 -7.60
N GLY A 108 5.40 -10.34 -8.47
CA GLY A 108 5.82 -9.82 -9.78
C GLY A 108 6.80 -8.66 -9.68
N ASN A 109 7.77 -8.77 -8.78
CA ASN A 109 8.71 -7.73 -8.38
C ASN A 109 8.00 -6.46 -7.88
N GLY A 110 7.03 -6.64 -6.98
CA GLY A 110 6.26 -5.55 -6.37
C GLY A 110 5.23 -4.90 -7.30
N GLN A 111 4.80 -5.55 -8.38
CA GLN A 111 3.68 -5.05 -9.20
C GLN A 111 2.32 -5.31 -8.57
N ARG A 112 2.23 -6.37 -7.77
CA ARG A 112 1.04 -6.75 -7.01
C ARG A 112 1.29 -6.64 -5.52
N ALA A 113 0.24 -6.69 -4.74
CA ALA A 113 0.31 -6.79 -3.28
C ALA A 113 -0.79 -7.73 -2.78
N GLY A 114 -0.55 -8.41 -1.66
CA GLY A 114 -1.62 -9.09 -0.94
C GLY A 114 -2.60 -8.06 -0.37
N LEU A 115 -3.89 -8.32 -0.43
CA LEU A 115 -4.91 -7.51 0.24
C LEU A 115 -5.44 -8.25 1.46
N ILE A 116 -5.43 -7.61 2.62
CA ILE A 116 -6.05 -8.13 3.84
C ILE A 116 -7.31 -7.30 4.11
N GLN A 117 -8.47 -7.92 3.90
CA GLN A 117 -9.76 -7.31 4.19
C GLN A 117 -10.05 -7.35 5.69
N ARG A 118 -10.41 -6.19 6.26
CA ARG A 118 -10.78 -5.99 7.66
C ARG A 118 -12.20 -5.44 7.81
N THR A 119 -12.80 -5.00 6.72
CA THR A 119 -14.16 -4.49 6.67
C THR A 119 -15.12 -5.54 6.12
N GLU A 120 -16.41 -5.35 6.36
CA GLU A 120 -17.47 -6.23 5.85
C GLU A 120 -17.90 -5.88 4.41
N ILE A 121 -17.32 -4.82 3.83
CA ILE A 121 -17.68 -4.33 2.49
C ILE A 121 -17.13 -5.31 1.43
N PRO A 122 -17.98 -5.86 0.55
CA PRO A 122 -17.52 -6.76 -0.50
C PRO A 122 -16.44 -6.14 -1.38
N PHE A 123 -15.34 -6.88 -1.58
CA PHE A 123 -14.20 -6.41 -2.36
C PHE A 123 -14.26 -6.98 -3.79
N PRO A 124 -13.97 -6.18 -4.84
CA PRO A 124 -13.91 -6.66 -6.21
C PRO A 124 -12.67 -7.51 -6.43
N ARG A 125 -12.74 -8.46 -7.38
CA ARG A 125 -11.53 -9.10 -7.90
C ARG A 125 -10.66 -8.03 -8.55
N SER A 126 -9.41 -7.97 -8.11
CA SER A 126 -8.46 -6.94 -8.55
C SER A 126 -7.27 -7.59 -9.26
N PRO A 127 -6.88 -7.12 -10.45
CA PRO A 127 -5.67 -7.61 -11.13
C PRO A 127 -4.37 -7.22 -10.40
N VAL A 128 -4.47 -6.29 -9.45
CA VAL A 128 -3.36 -5.79 -8.63
C VAL A 128 -3.21 -6.58 -7.33
N ALA A 129 -4.23 -7.33 -6.94
CA ALA A 129 -4.18 -8.19 -5.77
C ALA A 129 -3.47 -9.51 -6.12
N GLU A 130 -2.53 -9.91 -5.27
CA GLU A 130 -1.92 -11.24 -5.33
C GLU A 130 -2.79 -12.22 -4.55
N ASN A 131 -3.58 -13.05 -5.24
CA ASN A 131 -4.57 -13.93 -4.61
C ASN A 131 -3.93 -14.88 -3.58
N ALA A 132 -2.72 -15.37 -3.84
CA ALA A 132 -2.03 -16.27 -2.92
C ALA A 132 -1.58 -15.61 -1.59
N LEU A 133 -1.54 -14.26 -1.55
CA LEU A 133 -1.21 -13.47 -0.35
C LEU A 133 -2.41 -12.69 0.19
N SER A 134 -3.59 -12.83 -0.44
CA SER A 134 -4.76 -12.04 -0.08
C SER A 134 -5.71 -12.83 0.80
N THR A 135 -6.29 -12.15 1.79
CA THR A 135 -7.34 -12.69 2.66
C THR A 135 -8.60 -11.86 2.44
N PHE A 136 -9.56 -12.45 1.74
CA PHE A 136 -10.88 -11.87 1.50
C PHE A 136 -11.92 -12.57 2.38
N VAL A 137 -12.71 -11.79 3.11
CA VAL A 137 -13.88 -12.25 3.87
C VAL A 137 -15.13 -12.18 3.00
N HIS A 138 -15.30 -11.07 2.28
CA HIS A 138 -16.44 -10.82 1.40
C HIS A 138 -15.94 -10.38 0.03
N LEU A 139 -16.24 -11.17 -1.00
CA LEU A 139 -16.01 -10.81 -2.40
C LEU A 139 -17.33 -10.38 -3.04
N MET A 140 -17.26 -9.46 -3.99
CA MET A 140 -18.40 -9.07 -4.82
C MET A 140 -18.99 -10.28 -5.57
N GLY A 141 -20.31 -10.29 -5.73
CA GLY A 141 -20.99 -11.24 -6.59
C GLY A 141 -20.68 -11.02 -8.07
N PRO A 142 -21.00 -11.97 -8.97
CA PRO A 142 -20.71 -11.83 -10.41
C PRO A 142 -21.29 -10.55 -11.04
N GLU A 143 -22.54 -10.19 -10.74
CA GLU A 143 -23.20 -8.99 -11.28
C GLU A 143 -22.60 -7.68 -10.73
N GLU A 144 -22.23 -7.66 -9.45
CA GLU A 144 -21.53 -6.52 -8.85
C GLU A 144 -20.15 -6.34 -9.45
N GLN A 145 -19.43 -7.44 -9.66
CA GLN A 145 -18.12 -7.44 -10.30
C GLN A 145 -18.20 -6.91 -11.75
N GLU A 146 -19.20 -7.33 -12.51
CA GLU A 146 -19.40 -6.84 -13.89
C GLU A 146 -19.66 -5.33 -13.92
N ARG A 147 -20.54 -4.83 -13.03
CA ARG A 147 -20.79 -3.39 -12.89
C ARG A 147 -19.53 -2.61 -12.51
N HIS A 148 -18.74 -3.16 -11.61
CA HIS A 148 -17.47 -2.58 -11.17
C HIS A 148 -16.45 -2.48 -12.33
N GLU A 149 -16.29 -3.55 -13.09
CA GLU A 149 -15.41 -3.60 -14.26
C GLU A 149 -15.88 -2.63 -15.37
N ALA A 150 -17.19 -2.54 -15.60
CA ALA A 150 -17.78 -1.57 -16.52
C ALA A 150 -17.52 -0.12 -16.09
N ALA A 151 -17.54 0.16 -14.78
CA ALA A 151 -17.19 1.47 -14.25
C ALA A 151 -15.71 1.81 -14.47
N ILE A 152 -14.79 0.87 -14.25
CA ILE A 152 -13.35 1.04 -14.57
C ILE A 152 -13.15 1.29 -16.06
N ALA A 153 -13.81 0.52 -16.93
CA ALA A 153 -13.73 0.69 -18.38
C ALA A 153 -14.24 2.07 -18.83
N THR A 154 -15.34 2.53 -18.23
CA THR A 154 -15.91 3.86 -18.48
C THR A 154 -14.93 4.96 -18.05
N LEU A 155 -14.32 4.84 -16.87
CA LEU A 155 -13.30 5.77 -16.39
C LEU A 155 -12.10 5.83 -17.35
N ARG A 156 -11.62 4.67 -17.80
CA ARG A 156 -10.48 4.57 -18.74
C ARG A 156 -10.79 5.29 -20.05
N LYS A 157 -11.95 5.01 -20.65
CA LYS A 157 -12.41 5.66 -21.89
C LYS A 157 -12.52 7.18 -21.73
N ARG A 158 -13.08 7.67 -20.61
CA ARG A 158 -13.16 9.10 -20.31
C ARG A 158 -11.77 9.75 -20.31
N ARG A 159 -10.79 9.12 -19.65
CA ARG A 159 -9.42 9.63 -19.57
C ARG A 159 -8.67 9.60 -20.90
N GLU A 160 -8.91 8.57 -21.73
CA GLU A 160 -8.36 8.50 -23.08
C GLU A 160 -8.86 9.67 -23.95
N VAL A 161 -10.16 9.99 -23.85
CA VAL A 161 -10.75 11.15 -24.55
C VAL A 161 -10.17 12.47 -24.03
N GLU A 162 -10.08 12.65 -22.70
CA GLU A 162 -9.47 13.85 -22.09
C GLU A 162 -7.99 14.03 -22.49
N ALA A 163 -7.24 12.93 -22.59
CA ALA A 163 -5.85 12.97 -23.04
C ALA A 163 -5.73 13.32 -24.54
N ALA A 164 -6.65 12.81 -25.37
CA ALA A 164 -6.67 13.06 -26.81
C ALA A 164 -7.15 14.48 -27.16
N SER A 165 -8.11 15.03 -26.40
CA SER A 165 -8.66 16.35 -26.68
C SER A 165 -7.68 17.49 -26.39
N GLY A 166 -6.56 17.20 -25.70
CA GLY A 166 -5.60 18.21 -25.28
C GLY A 166 -6.23 19.28 -24.37
N THR A 167 -7.47 19.06 -23.92
CA THR A 167 -8.18 19.92 -22.98
C THR A 167 -7.49 19.73 -21.66
N ARG A 168 -6.40 20.49 -21.45
CA ARG A 168 -5.82 20.67 -20.14
C ARG A 168 -6.94 21.24 -19.29
N ASN A 169 -7.58 20.40 -18.49
CA ASN A 169 -8.45 20.87 -17.43
C ASN A 169 -7.62 21.88 -16.63
N SER A 170 -7.92 23.16 -16.80
CA SER A 170 -7.17 24.30 -16.27
C SER A 170 -7.05 24.26 -14.74
N GLY A 171 -7.83 23.42 -14.07
CA GLY A 171 -7.70 23.11 -12.66
C GLY A 171 -6.36 22.46 -12.26
N ALA A 172 -5.74 21.61 -13.09
CA ALA A 172 -4.48 20.96 -12.74
C ALA A 172 -3.25 21.89 -12.90
N GLU A 173 -3.28 22.79 -13.89
CA GLU A 173 -2.23 23.81 -14.07
C GLU A 173 -2.28 24.86 -12.95
N ALA A 174 -3.48 25.22 -12.46
CA ALA A 174 -3.63 26.13 -11.32
C ALA A 174 -2.94 25.60 -10.04
N VAL A 175 -2.97 24.29 -9.79
CA VAL A 175 -2.31 23.68 -8.62
C VAL A 175 -0.78 23.67 -8.77
N MET A 176 -0.25 23.41 -9.97
CA MET A 176 1.20 23.45 -10.23
C MET A 176 1.78 24.87 -10.11
N VAL A 177 1.02 25.90 -10.50
CA VAL A 177 1.44 27.31 -10.34
C VAL A 177 1.46 27.73 -8.86
N LEU A 178 0.53 27.25 -8.04
CA LEU A 178 0.45 27.58 -6.61
C LEU A 178 1.57 26.93 -5.76
N LEU A 179 2.05 25.75 -6.14
CA LEU A 179 3.14 25.07 -5.42
C LEU A 179 4.54 25.57 -5.79
N GLY A 180 4.66 26.38 -6.86
CA GLY A 180 5.91 26.99 -7.32
C GLY A 180 6.31 28.29 -6.61
N GLN A 181 5.43 28.88 -5.78
CA GLN A 181 5.80 30.02 -4.95
C GLN A 181 6.69 29.56 -3.80
N LYS A 182 8.00 29.55 -4.08
CA LYS A 182 9.08 29.50 -3.09
C LYS A 182 8.72 30.43 -1.93
N ARG A 183 8.40 29.86 -0.77
CA ARG A 183 8.52 30.55 0.51
C ARG A 183 9.98 31.00 0.61
N THR A 184 10.26 32.25 0.28
CA THR A 184 11.50 32.90 0.65
C THR A 184 11.54 32.88 2.16
N SER A 185 12.37 31.99 2.69
CA SER A 185 12.65 31.85 4.11
C SER A 185 13.18 33.19 4.62
N LYS A 186 12.32 33.92 5.33
CA LYS A 186 12.71 35.05 6.16
C LYS A 186 13.56 34.48 7.29
N GLU A 187 14.82 34.89 7.34
CA GLU A 187 15.78 34.55 8.39
C GLU A 187 15.18 34.86 9.77
N ALA A 188 14.93 33.82 10.56
CA ALA A 188 14.72 33.95 11.99
C ALA A 188 16.08 33.73 12.68
N LYS A 189 16.78 34.82 12.96
CA LYS A 189 17.83 34.86 13.98
C LYS A 189 17.16 34.81 15.34
N GLY A 190 17.52 33.81 16.15
CA GLY A 190 17.03 33.67 17.52
C GLY A 190 17.31 32.28 18.08
N GLU A 191 18.58 31.90 18.19
CA GLU A 191 18.98 30.75 19.02
C GLU A 191 18.86 31.16 20.49
N GLU A 192 17.76 30.79 21.14
CA GLU A 192 17.73 30.63 22.59
C GLU A 192 18.31 29.26 22.98
N PRO A 193 19.28 29.21 23.91
CA PRO A 193 19.87 27.94 24.34
C PRO A 193 18.86 27.12 25.15
N LEU A 194 18.52 25.94 24.63
CA LEU A 194 17.69 24.95 25.31
C LEU A 194 18.29 24.55 26.69
N PRO A 195 17.47 24.47 27.75
CA PRO A 195 17.93 24.04 29.06
C PRO A 195 18.35 22.56 29.04
N LYS A 196 19.56 22.30 29.54
CA LYS A 196 20.13 20.96 29.72
C LYS A 196 19.24 20.15 30.67
N THR A 197 18.41 19.26 30.13
CA THR A 197 17.66 18.30 30.93
C THR A 197 18.59 17.22 31.46
N LYS A 198 18.81 17.25 32.78
CA LYS A 198 19.56 16.22 33.51
C LYS A 198 18.85 14.87 33.35
N LYS A 199 19.52 13.90 32.71
CA LYS A 199 19.10 12.49 32.64
C LYS A 199 18.92 11.95 34.05
N LYS A 200 17.67 11.87 34.53
CA LYS A 200 17.31 11.19 35.78
C LYS A 200 17.40 9.68 35.54
N LYS A 201 18.43 9.06 36.09
CA LYS A 201 18.68 7.61 36.10
C LYS A 201 17.50 6.95 36.85
N ARG A 202 16.52 6.42 36.10
CA ARG A 202 15.43 5.62 36.69
C ARG A 202 16.03 4.32 37.22
N LYS A 203 16.04 4.17 38.55
CA LYS A 203 16.32 2.92 39.26
C LYS A 203 15.12 2.01 39.00
N VAL A 204 15.32 0.96 38.22
CA VAL A 204 14.33 -0.11 38.03
C VAL A 204 14.26 -0.89 39.34
N GLN A 205 13.13 -0.79 40.03
CA GLN A 205 12.77 -1.72 41.10
C GLN A 205 12.40 -3.04 40.43
N GLN A 206 13.18 -4.09 40.74
CA GLN A 206 12.77 -5.47 40.50
C GLN A 206 11.76 -5.82 41.59
N ASP A 207 10.49 -5.72 41.25
CA ASP A 207 9.45 -6.34 42.06
C ASP A 207 9.46 -7.85 41.77
N GLY A 208 9.69 -8.61 42.83
CA GLY A 208 9.77 -10.06 42.80
C GLY A 208 8.43 -10.67 42.43
N GLU A 209 8.39 -11.31 41.26
CA GLU A 209 7.27 -12.14 40.84
C GLU A 209 7.43 -13.53 41.47
N LYS A 210 6.49 -13.86 42.37
CA LYS A 210 6.35 -15.17 42.99
C LYS A 210 6.23 -16.23 41.91
N ALA A 211 7.07 -17.26 42.01
CA ALA A 211 6.97 -18.49 41.25
C ALA A 211 5.58 -19.12 41.44
N SER A 212 4.80 -19.15 40.36
CA SER A 212 3.67 -20.07 40.23
C SER A 212 4.12 -21.31 39.46
N GLU A 213 3.71 -22.44 40.03
CA GLU A 213 4.03 -23.82 39.70
C GLU A 213 3.84 -24.13 38.21
N THR A 214 4.94 -24.47 37.53
CA THR A 214 4.92 -24.96 36.15
C THR A 214 4.50 -26.43 36.16
N THR A 215 3.27 -26.69 35.71
CA THR A 215 2.81 -28.04 35.38
C THR A 215 3.55 -28.53 34.13
N PRO A 216 4.16 -29.74 34.13
CA PRO A 216 4.92 -30.24 32.99
C PRO A 216 3.99 -30.60 31.81
N PRO A 217 4.37 -30.29 30.55
CA PRO A 217 3.56 -30.64 29.40
C PRO A 217 3.58 -32.15 29.13
N ALA A 218 2.38 -32.71 28.95
CA ALA A 218 2.17 -34.11 28.58
C ALA A 218 2.92 -34.47 27.30
N LYS A 219 3.72 -35.55 27.37
CA LYS A 219 4.46 -36.14 26.25
C LYS A 219 3.49 -36.57 25.15
N ARG A 220 3.34 -35.76 24.10
CA ARG A 220 2.56 -36.09 22.91
C ARG A 220 3.33 -37.13 22.09
N LYS A 221 2.89 -38.39 22.15
CA LYS A 221 3.42 -39.51 21.36
C LYS A 221 3.28 -39.18 19.86
N LYS A 222 4.41 -38.96 19.18
CA LYS A 222 4.47 -38.90 17.71
C LYS A 222 4.18 -40.29 17.15
N LYS A 223 2.97 -40.51 16.62
CA LYS A 223 2.70 -41.67 15.75
C LYS A 223 3.43 -41.42 14.43
N LYS A 224 4.43 -42.27 14.12
CA LYS A 224 5.04 -42.33 12.80
C LYS A 224 4.00 -42.90 11.83
N ALA A 225 3.52 -42.10 10.89
CA ALA A 225 2.79 -42.62 9.75
C ALA A 225 3.81 -43.27 8.80
N ALA A 226 3.66 -44.58 8.60
CA ALA A 226 4.41 -45.32 7.59
C ALA A 226 3.81 -44.98 6.22
N THR A 227 4.57 -44.29 5.39
CA THR A 227 4.22 -44.07 3.99
C THR A 227 4.56 -45.35 3.23
N CYS A 228 3.52 -46.07 2.80
CA CYS A 228 3.64 -47.23 1.93
C CYS A 228 3.97 -46.75 0.51
N LEU A 229 5.17 -47.08 0.03
CA LEU A 229 5.58 -46.94 -1.36
C LEU A 229 4.91 -48.04 -2.18
N SER A 230 3.83 -47.73 -2.89
CA SER A 230 3.33 -48.55 -3.99
C SER A 230 4.01 -48.12 -5.29
N LEU A 231 5.04 -48.88 -5.67
CA LEU A 231 5.55 -48.97 -7.03
C LEU A 231 4.42 -49.48 -7.94
N GLY A 232 3.93 -48.62 -8.83
CA GLY A 232 3.04 -48.99 -9.92
C GLY A 232 3.79 -48.83 -11.25
N LEU A 233 4.47 -49.90 -11.67
CA LEU A 233 4.86 -50.14 -13.05
C LEU A 233 3.58 -50.20 -13.90
N LEU A 234 3.52 -49.46 -15.01
CA LEU A 234 2.73 -49.88 -16.17
C LEU A 234 3.36 -49.33 -17.45
N PHE A 235 4.01 -50.27 -18.15
CA PHE A 235 4.23 -50.28 -19.58
C PHE A 235 2.95 -49.90 -20.32
N TYR A 236 3.04 -49.16 -21.42
CA TYR A 236 2.41 -49.55 -22.69
C TYR A 236 3.12 -48.86 -23.86
N LEU A 237 3.36 -49.69 -24.88
CA LEU A 237 3.83 -49.39 -26.23
C LEU A 237 2.84 -48.48 -26.98
#